data_AF-A0A929KG40-F1
#
_entry.id   AF-A0A929KG40-F1
#
_cell.length_a   1.000
_cell.length_b   1.000
_cell.length_c   1.000
_cell.angle_alpha   90.00
_cell.angle_beta   90.00
_cell.angle_gamma   90.00
#
_symmetry.space_group_name_H-M   'P 1'
#
loop_
_entity.id
_entity.type
_entity.pdbx_description
1 polymer ?
#
loop_
_entity_poly.entity_id
_entity_poly.type
_entity_poly.pdbx_seq_one_letter_code
_entity_poly.pdbx_strand_id
1 'polypeptide(L)'
;MPNFYIHFTSITKDSNNPYQYLVTGKTKVRETIRTFSGKLKVIRAVIQKNKTYPEYQLGYAMGNFQLYEDKNFSATGSLIGSFTTRFIIDHQKNFRYDALKFNSDGFRNNQFQGIWTSYRTKVAKKCNWGDYRIPESKKLDIGAGEFTPDFKYSNKGWKYLILTRFGETEEDVDLGKKKENEKWWE
;
A
#
# COMPACT_ATOMS: atom_id res chain seq x y z
N MET A 1 -0.03 16.02 -2.32
CA MET A 1 0.82 15.05 -1.62
C MET A 1 1.63 14.30 -2.67
N PRO A 2 2.93 14.02 -2.49
CA PRO A 2 3.71 13.20 -3.43
C PRO A 2 3.14 11.78 -3.53
N ASN A 3 3.19 11.19 -4.73
CA ASN A 3 2.92 9.76 -4.91
C ASN A 3 4.09 8.94 -4.38
N PHE A 4 3.77 7.88 -3.66
CA PHE A 4 4.70 6.96 -2.99
C PHE A 4 4.34 5.55 -3.39
N TYR A 5 5.28 4.85 -3.99
CA TYR A 5 5.15 3.44 -4.35
C TYR A 5 6.01 2.59 -3.41
N ILE A 6 5.53 1.38 -3.13
CA ILE A 6 6.24 0.39 -2.32
C ILE A 6 6.05 -0.98 -2.92
N HIS A 7 7.11 -1.79 -2.92
CA HIS A 7 7.10 -3.17 -3.37
C HIS A 7 7.91 -4.02 -2.39
N PHE A 8 7.30 -5.07 -1.84
CA PHE A 8 8.00 -6.06 -1.02
C PHE A 8 8.62 -7.11 -1.92
N THR A 9 9.95 -7.28 -1.86
CA THR A 9 10.69 -8.28 -2.64
C THR A 9 10.87 -9.59 -1.89
N SER A 10 10.84 -9.56 -0.55
CA SER A 10 10.86 -10.75 0.29
C SER A 10 10.06 -10.53 1.56
N ILE A 11 9.37 -11.58 1.99
CA ILE A 11 8.67 -11.66 3.26
C ILE A 11 8.96 -13.05 3.83
N THR A 12 9.64 -13.11 4.97
CA THR A 12 10.01 -14.37 5.62
C THR A 12 9.56 -14.33 7.07
N LYS A 13 8.95 -15.42 7.54
CA LYS A 13 8.56 -15.54 8.94
C LYS A 13 9.80 -15.57 9.84
N ASP A 14 9.77 -14.82 10.92
CA ASP A 14 10.84 -14.84 11.92
C ASP A 14 10.85 -16.19 12.65
N SER A 15 12.04 -16.80 12.78
CA SER A 15 12.20 -18.11 13.42
C SER A 15 12.00 -18.08 14.94
N ASN A 16 12.22 -16.91 15.56
CA ASN A 16 12.16 -16.73 17.01
C ASN A 16 10.84 -16.09 17.47
N ASN A 17 10.09 -15.46 16.55
CA ASN A 17 8.81 -14.84 16.87
C ASN A 17 7.74 -15.18 15.81
N PRO A 18 6.76 -16.05 16.14
CA PRO A 18 5.78 -16.53 15.16
C PRO A 18 4.82 -15.45 14.64
N TYR A 19 4.80 -14.26 15.27
CA TYR A 19 3.97 -13.13 14.87
C TYR A 19 4.74 -12.06 14.10
N GLN A 20 6.04 -12.26 13.89
CA GLN A 20 6.92 -11.33 13.20
C GLN A 20 7.34 -11.89 11.84
N TYR A 21 7.45 -11.00 10.88
CA TYR A 21 7.90 -11.27 9.53
C TYR A 21 9.00 -10.28 9.18
N LEU A 22 10.14 -10.78 8.75
CA LEU A 22 11.23 -10.01 8.21
C LEU A 22 10.92 -9.69 6.75
N VAL A 23 11.09 -8.44 6.36
CA VAL A 23 10.74 -7.97 5.02
C VAL A 23 11.87 -7.19 4.38
N THR A 24 12.00 -7.34 3.07
CA THR A 24 12.82 -6.48 2.23
C THR A 24 11.99 -5.96 1.07
N GLY A 25 12.40 -4.83 0.49
CA GLY A 25 11.71 -4.29 -0.66
C GLY A 25 12.33 -3.03 -1.21
N LYS A 26 11.58 -2.37 -2.08
CA LYS A 26 11.94 -1.08 -2.68
C LYS A 26 10.80 -0.08 -2.48
N THR A 27 11.12 1.19 -2.25
CA THR A 27 10.21 2.33 -2.31
C THR A 27 10.56 3.18 -3.52
N LYS A 28 9.58 3.90 -4.08
CA LYS A 28 9.79 4.88 -5.14
C LYS A 28 9.00 6.15 -4.89
N VAL A 29 9.67 7.29 -4.98
CA VAL A 29 9.06 8.63 -5.03
C VAL A 29 9.67 9.37 -6.19
N ARG A 30 8.85 9.73 -7.19
CA ARG A 30 9.35 10.20 -8.50
C ARG A 30 10.33 9.16 -9.07
N GLU A 31 11.52 9.57 -9.53
CA GLU A 31 12.55 8.65 -10.04
C GLU A 31 13.49 8.11 -8.96
N THR A 32 13.29 8.49 -7.70
CA THR A 32 14.16 8.04 -6.60
C THR A 32 13.65 6.71 -6.06
N ILE A 33 14.41 5.64 -6.28
CA ILE A 33 14.17 4.30 -5.73
C ILE A 33 15.10 4.06 -4.55
N ARG A 34 14.58 3.50 -3.45
CA ARG A 34 15.37 3.11 -2.28
C ARG A 34 15.03 1.69 -1.86
N THR A 35 16.06 0.92 -1.53
CA THR A 35 15.88 -0.38 -0.87
C THR A 35 15.56 -0.18 0.60
N PHE A 36 14.77 -1.07 1.16
CA PHE A 36 14.52 -1.14 2.59
C PHE A 36 14.61 -2.57 3.11
N SER A 37 14.91 -2.67 4.40
CA SER A 37 14.70 -3.86 5.20
C SER A 37 13.87 -3.50 6.43
N GLY A 38 13.19 -4.47 7.02
CA GLY A 38 12.30 -4.18 8.13
C GLY A 38 11.57 -5.38 8.64
N LYS A 39 10.49 -5.09 9.37
CA LYS A 39 9.62 -6.11 9.94
C LYS A 39 8.16 -5.69 9.95
N LEU A 40 7.31 -6.68 9.80
CA LEU A 40 5.88 -6.62 10.09
C LEU A 40 5.63 -7.46 11.34
N LYS A 41 4.91 -6.93 12.32
CA LYS A 41 4.50 -7.65 13.53
C LYS A 41 2.98 -7.67 13.60
N VAL A 42 2.38 -8.85 13.45
CA VAL A 42 0.96 -9.07 13.69
C VAL A 42 0.70 -8.98 15.19
N ILE A 43 -0.29 -8.18 15.58
CA ILE A 43 -0.67 -7.96 16.98
C ILE A 43 -2.00 -8.62 17.28
N ARG A 44 -2.89 -8.64 16.30
CA ARG A 44 -4.21 -9.25 16.44
C ARG A 44 -4.68 -9.77 15.09
N ALA A 45 -5.28 -10.96 15.11
CA ALA A 45 -6.03 -11.51 14.00
C ALA A 45 -7.40 -11.97 14.50
N VAL A 46 -8.43 -11.76 13.70
CA VAL A 46 -9.81 -12.09 14.06
C VAL A 46 -10.49 -12.74 12.87
N ILE A 47 -11.18 -13.85 13.11
CA ILE A 47 -12.16 -14.42 12.19
C ILE A 47 -13.54 -13.92 12.63
N GLN A 48 -14.30 -13.40 11.67
CA GLN A 48 -15.64 -12.85 11.89
C GLN A 48 -16.69 -13.81 11.36
N LYS A 49 -17.84 -13.86 12.05
CA LYS A 49 -19.02 -14.55 11.53
C LYS A 49 -19.55 -13.76 10.34
N ASN A 50 -19.73 -14.44 9.21
CA ASN A 50 -20.30 -13.87 8.01
C ASN A 50 -21.54 -14.68 7.60
N LYS A 51 -22.66 -13.99 7.38
CA LYS A 51 -23.89 -14.60 6.88
C LYS A 51 -24.09 -14.38 5.38
N THR A 52 -23.42 -13.38 4.80
CA THR A 52 -23.60 -12.99 3.40
C THR A 52 -22.84 -13.90 2.44
N TYR A 53 -21.67 -14.38 2.85
CA TYR A 53 -20.85 -15.32 2.08
C TYR A 53 -20.54 -16.54 2.97
N PRO A 54 -21.51 -17.46 3.15
CA PRO A 54 -21.38 -18.58 4.09
C PRO A 54 -20.27 -19.57 3.72
N GLU A 55 -19.84 -19.58 2.45
CA GLU A 55 -18.76 -20.40 1.92
C GLU A 55 -17.35 -19.91 2.34
N TYR A 56 -17.25 -18.70 2.89
CA TYR A 56 -15.98 -18.08 3.30
C TYR A 56 -15.97 -17.71 4.79
N GLN A 57 -14.82 -17.90 5.45
CA GLN A 57 -14.58 -17.26 6.74
C GLN A 57 -13.87 -15.92 6.51
N LEU A 58 -14.52 -14.81 6.89
CA LEU A 58 -13.93 -13.48 6.74
C LEU A 58 -13.06 -13.19 7.96
N GLY A 59 -11.97 -12.47 7.76
CA GLY A 59 -11.12 -12.06 8.84
C GLY A 59 -10.26 -10.85 8.52
N TYR A 60 -9.58 -10.37 9.54
CA TYR A 60 -8.56 -9.34 9.37
C TYR A 60 -7.40 -9.58 10.33
N ALA A 61 -6.23 -9.13 9.92
CA ALA A 61 -5.05 -9.02 10.76
C ALA A 61 -4.65 -7.55 10.87
N MET A 62 -4.27 -7.14 12.06
CA MET A 62 -3.71 -5.82 12.34
C MET A 62 -2.38 -5.97 13.04
N GLY A 63 -1.51 -5.00 12.80
CA GLY A 63 -0.15 -5.06 13.29
C GLY A 63 0.59 -3.75 13.13
N ASN A 64 1.87 -3.79 13.49
CA ASN A 64 2.79 -2.68 13.32
C ASN A 64 3.84 -3.05 12.29
N PHE A 65 4.39 -2.04 11.62
CA PHE A 65 5.52 -2.21 10.73
C PHE A 65 6.64 -1.23 11.07
N GLN A 66 7.86 -1.64 10.78
CA GLN A 66 9.05 -0.80 10.84
C GLN A 66 9.91 -1.13 9.64
N LEU A 67 10.04 -0.18 8.72
CA LEU A 67 10.85 -0.31 7.52
C LEU A 67 11.96 0.73 7.57
N TYR A 68 13.16 0.35 7.18
CA TYR A 68 14.36 1.14 7.26
C TYR A 68 15.01 1.16 5.88
N GLU A 69 15.04 2.34 5.25
CA GLU A 69 15.83 2.54 4.04
C GLU A 69 17.33 2.57 4.42
N ASP A 70 18.20 2.35 3.43
CA ASP A 70 19.64 2.36 3.65
C ASP A 70 20.15 3.78 4.00
N LYS A 71 20.78 3.91 5.17
CA LYS A 71 21.29 5.18 5.72
C LYS A 71 22.44 5.77 4.90
N ASN A 72 23.10 4.98 4.06
CA ASN A 72 24.23 5.42 3.25
C ASN A 72 23.81 6.29 2.06
N PHE A 73 22.53 6.27 1.67
CA PHE A 73 22.02 7.05 0.55
C PHE A 73 21.32 8.33 1.00
N SER A 74 21.30 9.33 0.11
CA SER A 74 20.51 10.54 0.31
C SER A 74 19.01 10.26 0.15
N ALA A 75 18.18 11.16 0.71
CA ALA A 75 16.72 11.07 0.65
C ALA A 75 16.17 9.76 1.23
N THR A 76 16.81 9.23 2.27
CA THR A 76 16.37 8.03 2.99
C THR A 76 15.86 8.34 4.39
N GLY A 77 15.07 7.40 4.91
CA GLY A 77 14.46 7.49 6.21
C GLY A 77 13.94 6.16 6.73
N SER A 78 13.25 6.23 7.86
CA SER A 78 12.50 5.11 8.42
C SER A 78 11.02 5.33 8.23
N LEU A 79 10.28 4.29 7.87
CA LEU A 79 8.83 4.27 7.74
C LEU A 79 8.25 3.38 8.84
N ILE A 80 7.55 3.98 9.80
CA ILE A 80 7.04 3.29 10.99
C ILE A 80 5.54 3.58 11.13
N GLY A 81 4.76 2.55 11.46
CA GLY A 81 3.32 2.70 11.57
C GLY A 81 2.58 1.40 11.87
N SER A 82 1.30 1.39 11.51
CA SER A 82 0.40 0.26 11.68
C SER A 82 -0.27 -0.14 10.37
N PHE A 83 -0.70 -1.39 10.29
CA PHE A 83 -1.38 -1.92 9.13
C PHE A 83 -2.63 -2.71 9.52
N THR A 84 -3.55 -2.81 8.58
CA THR A 84 -4.69 -3.72 8.62
C THR A 84 -4.86 -4.37 7.26
N THR A 85 -4.87 -5.70 7.24
CA THR A 85 -5.15 -6.51 6.04
C THR A 85 -6.38 -7.37 6.31
N ARG A 86 -7.27 -7.46 5.32
CA ARG A 86 -8.46 -8.30 5.33
C ARG A 86 -8.22 -9.51 4.45
N PHE A 87 -8.65 -10.64 4.95
CA PHE A 87 -8.50 -11.91 4.26
C PHE A 87 -9.80 -12.70 4.36
N ILE A 88 -9.95 -13.65 3.45
CA ILE A 88 -10.90 -14.72 3.58
C ILE A 88 -10.16 -16.05 3.74
N ILE A 89 -10.82 -17.03 4.33
CA ILE A 89 -10.40 -18.43 4.28
C ILE A 89 -11.40 -19.16 3.38
N ASP A 90 -10.90 -19.75 2.30
CA ASP A 90 -11.71 -20.49 1.34
C ASP A 90 -12.12 -21.88 1.85
N HIS A 91 -12.93 -22.58 1.07
CA HIS A 91 -13.43 -23.91 1.41
C HIS A 91 -12.31 -24.96 1.48
N GLN A 92 -11.18 -24.75 0.80
CA GLN A 92 -9.94 -25.52 0.94
C GLN A 92 -9.06 -25.08 2.11
N LYS A 93 -9.54 -24.18 2.99
CA LYS A 93 -8.79 -23.64 4.14
C LYS A 93 -7.57 -22.80 3.77
N ASN A 94 -7.52 -22.25 2.55
CA ASN A 94 -6.45 -21.33 2.15
C ASN A 94 -6.82 -19.88 2.47
N PHE A 95 -5.85 -19.12 2.94
CA PHE A 95 -5.96 -17.67 3.05
C PHE A 95 -5.95 -17.05 1.65
N ARG A 96 -6.92 -16.17 1.39
CA ARG A 96 -6.97 -15.34 0.18
C ARG A 96 -7.15 -13.88 0.56
N TYR A 97 -6.74 -13.01 -0.35
CA TYR A 97 -7.06 -11.59 -0.28
C TYR A 97 -8.59 -11.40 -0.28
N ASP A 98 -9.11 -10.63 0.66
CA ASP A 98 -10.55 -10.30 0.69
C ASP A 98 -10.86 -9.28 -0.41
N ALA A 99 -11.46 -9.76 -1.50
CA ALA A 99 -11.99 -8.97 -2.61
C ALA A 99 -13.51 -9.12 -2.77
N LEU A 100 -14.23 -9.66 -1.77
CA LEU A 100 -15.66 -9.99 -1.92
C LEU A 100 -16.54 -8.77 -2.24
N LYS A 101 -16.06 -7.58 -1.84
CA LYS A 101 -16.72 -6.29 -2.07
C LYS A 101 -15.92 -5.38 -3.00
N PHE A 102 -15.13 -5.94 -3.91
CA PHE A 102 -14.29 -5.18 -4.84
C PHE A 102 -15.08 -4.12 -5.64
N ASN A 103 -16.29 -4.46 -6.10
CA ASN A 103 -17.17 -3.55 -6.85
C ASN A 103 -17.91 -2.53 -5.96
N SER A 104 -17.69 -2.51 -4.64
CA SER A 104 -18.36 -1.56 -3.74
C SER A 104 -17.60 -0.25 -3.66
N ASP A 105 -18.35 0.86 -3.63
CA ASP A 105 -17.78 2.18 -3.40
C ASP A 105 -16.94 2.21 -2.10
N GLY A 106 -15.74 2.75 -2.21
CA GLY A 106 -14.81 2.84 -1.08
C GLY A 106 -14.17 1.51 -0.68
N PHE A 107 -14.22 0.48 -1.53
CA PHE A 107 -13.45 -0.74 -1.32
C PHE A 107 -11.98 -0.42 -1.04
N ARG A 108 -11.42 -1.12 -0.04
CA ARG A 108 -10.05 -0.91 0.44
C ARG A 108 -9.55 -2.14 1.17
N ASN A 109 -8.27 -2.44 1.00
CA ASN A 109 -7.59 -3.49 1.75
C ASN A 109 -6.10 -3.16 1.90
N ASN A 110 -5.34 -3.98 2.62
CA ASN A 110 -3.91 -3.79 2.86
C ASN A 110 -3.58 -2.34 3.23
N GLN A 111 -4.25 -1.82 4.24
CA GLN A 111 -4.20 -0.41 4.62
C GLN A 111 -3.04 -0.19 5.59
N PHE A 112 -2.07 0.63 5.20
CA PHE A 112 -0.91 0.99 5.98
C PHE A 112 -0.94 2.49 6.30
N GLN A 113 -0.79 2.81 7.58
CA GLN A 113 -0.75 4.18 8.08
C GLN A 113 0.56 4.37 8.82
N GLY A 114 1.37 5.34 8.39
CA GLY A 114 2.69 5.53 8.98
C GLY A 114 3.29 6.91 8.77
N ILE A 115 4.46 7.06 9.35
CA ILE A 115 5.27 8.27 9.28
C ILE A 115 6.62 7.88 8.70
N TRP A 116 6.97 8.52 7.58
CA TRP A 116 8.32 8.51 7.06
C TRP A 116 9.14 9.61 7.74
N THR A 117 10.29 9.28 8.29
CA THR A 117 11.18 10.23 8.99
C THR A 117 12.55 10.21 8.34
N SER A 118 12.99 11.36 7.82
CA SER A 118 14.31 11.47 7.18
C SER A 118 15.44 11.20 8.18
N TYR A 119 16.43 10.40 7.79
CA TYR A 119 17.62 10.23 8.63
C TYR A 119 18.45 11.49 8.75
N ARG A 120 18.59 12.25 7.64
CA ARG A 120 19.43 13.45 7.57
C ARG A 120 18.76 14.65 8.21
N THR A 121 17.54 14.98 7.81
CA THR A 121 16.89 16.24 8.23
C THR A 121 15.96 16.07 9.42
N LYS A 122 15.67 14.82 9.83
CA LYS A 122 14.68 14.48 10.87
C LYS A 122 13.24 14.93 10.56
N VAL A 123 12.99 15.46 9.35
CA VAL A 123 11.65 15.82 8.91
C VAL A 123 10.78 14.58 8.85
N ALA A 124 9.64 14.64 9.53
CA ALA A 124 8.60 13.61 9.55
C ALA A 124 7.47 13.97 8.58
N LYS A 125 7.00 13.00 7.79
CA LYS A 125 5.90 13.15 6.84
C LYS A 125 4.95 11.97 6.97
N LYS A 126 3.65 12.26 6.94
CA LYS A 126 2.63 11.22 6.80
C LYS A 126 2.85 10.47 5.49
N CYS A 127 2.89 9.15 5.58
CA CYS A 127 3.15 8.25 4.46
C CYS A 127 2.24 7.04 4.65
N ASN A 128 1.08 7.12 4.01
CA ASN A 128 0.02 6.13 4.04
C ASN A 128 -0.10 5.50 2.66
N TRP A 129 -0.38 4.20 2.61
CA TRP A 129 -0.66 3.49 1.36
C TRP A 129 -1.69 2.39 1.61
N GLY A 130 -2.31 1.90 0.55
CA GLY A 130 -3.15 0.72 0.61
C GLY A 130 -3.84 0.46 -0.71
N ASP A 131 -4.44 -0.72 -0.81
CA ASP A 131 -5.07 -1.15 -2.04
C ASP A 131 -6.40 -0.42 -2.23
N TYR A 132 -6.65 0.03 -3.46
CA TYR A 132 -7.85 0.71 -3.96
C TYR A 132 -8.15 2.09 -3.38
N ARG A 133 -7.95 2.31 -2.08
CA ARG A 133 -8.07 3.61 -1.41
C ARG A 133 -6.94 3.78 -0.40
N ILE A 134 -6.38 4.97 -0.32
CA ILE A 134 -5.32 5.32 0.64
C ILE A 134 -5.98 5.82 1.94
N PRO A 135 -5.55 5.36 3.13
CA PRO A 135 -6.11 5.82 4.39
C PRO A 135 -5.76 7.29 4.66
N GLU A 136 -6.70 8.02 5.27
CA GLU A 136 -6.59 9.46 5.59
C GLU A 136 -6.29 10.38 4.39
N SER A 137 -6.78 10.01 3.21
CA SER A 137 -6.52 10.69 1.94
C SER A 137 -7.50 11.81 1.60
N LYS A 138 -8.37 12.28 2.50
CA LYS A 138 -9.47 13.24 2.18
C LYS A 138 -9.07 14.48 1.36
N LYS A 139 -7.84 14.99 1.54
CA LYS A 139 -7.34 16.16 0.78
C LYS A 139 -6.81 15.81 -0.61
N LEU A 140 -6.53 14.52 -0.85
CA LEU A 140 -5.94 13.92 -2.04
C LEU A 140 -7.00 13.18 -2.86
N ASP A 141 -7.91 12.44 -2.23
CA ASP A 141 -8.89 11.60 -2.91
C ASP A 141 -10.23 12.34 -3.08
N ILE A 142 -10.58 12.63 -4.34
CA ILE A 142 -11.82 13.30 -4.75
C ILE A 142 -12.83 12.33 -5.38
N GLY A 143 -12.54 11.02 -5.39
CA GLY A 143 -13.37 10.04 -6.05
C GLY A 143 -14.58 9.61 -5.21
N ALA A 144 -15.75 9.55 -5.85
CA ALA A 144 -16.99 9.09 -5.22
C ALA A 144 -16.97 7.56 -5.00
N GLY A 145 -16.66 6.78 -6.04
CA GLY A 145 -16.60 5.30 -5.99
C GLY A 145 -15.19 4.77 -5.76
N GLU A 146 -14.27 5.07 -6.68
CA GLU A 146 -12.87 4.65 -6.62
C GLU A 146 -11.92 5.77 -6.16
N PHE A 147 -10.68 5.45 -5.83
CA PHE A 147 -9.67 6.48 -5.56
C PHE A 147 -9.39 7.30 -6.81
N THR A 148 -9.59 8.61 -6.70
CA THR A 148 -9.23 9.57 -7.75
C THR A 148 -8.39 10.67 -7.12
N PRO A 149 -7.09 10.80 -7.46
CA PRO A 149 -6.29 11.88 -6.93
C PRO A 149 -6.81 13.23 -7.47
N ASP A 150 -6.90 14.22 -6.60
CA ASP A 150 -7.22 15.60 -6.94
C ASP A 150 -6.22 16.09 -7.99
N PHE A 151 -6.74 16.57 -9.12
CA PHE A 151 -5.94 16.97 -10.28
C PHE A 151 -4.88 18.01 -9.95
N LYS A 152 -5.06 18.82 -8.89
CA LYS A 152 -4.03 19.76 -8.42
C LYS A 152 -2.72 19.10 -7.98
N TYR A 153 -2.73 17.78 -7.73
CA TYR A 153 -1.53 17.01 -7.43
C TYR A 153 -0.97 16.24 -8.62
N SER A 154 -1.46 16.44 -9.84
CA SER A 154 -0.95 15.77 -11.03
C SER A 154 0.59 15.84 -11.13
N ASN A 155 1.17 17.02 -10.90
CA ASN A 155 2.63 17.25 -10.91
C ASN A 155 3.39 16.69 -9.68
N LYS A 156 2.69 16.02 -8.74
CA LYS A 156 3.27 15.38 -7.56
C LYS A 156 3.39 13.87 -7.71
N GLY A 157 3.36 13.34 -8.94
CA GLY A 157 3.50 11.92 -9.23
C GLY A 157 2.18 11.20 -9.47
N TRP A 158 1.07 11.92 -9.59
CA TRP A 158 -0.26 11.37 -9.86
C TRP A 158 -0.67 11.45 -11.33
N LYS A 159 0.14 12.12 -12.17
CA LYS A 159 -0.15 12.35 -13.60
C LYS A 159 -0.57 11.06 -14.31
N TYR A 160 0.21 9.98 -14.19
CA TYR A 160 -0.04 8.77 -14.99
C TYR A 160 -1.29 8.01 -14.52
N LEU A 161 -1.55 7.94 -13.22
CA LEU A 161 -2.84 7.45 -12.69
C LEU A 161 -4.04 8.32 -13.13
N ILE A 162 -3.85 9.63 -13.31
CA ILE A 162 -4.91 10.49 -13.85
C ILE A 162 -5.13 10.16 -15.32
N LEU A 163 -4.06 10.01 -16.12
CA LEU A 163 -4.19 9.69 -17.55
C LEU A 163 -4.86 8.33 -17.79
N THR A 164 -4.63 7.31 -16.94
CA THR A 164 -5.29 6.00 -17.12
C THR A 164 -6.81 6.08 -17.05
N ARG A 165 -7.36 7.09 -16.37
CA ARG A 165 -8.80 7.22 -16.07
C ARG A 165 -9.46 8.37 -16.82
N PHE A 166 -8.72 9.44 -17.07
CA PHE A 166 -9.22 10.73 -17.57
C PHE A 166 -8.38 11.26 -18.74
N GLY A 167 -7.60 10.40 -19.41
CA GLY A 167 -6.93 10.78 -20.65
C GLY A 167 -7.96 11.21 -21.70
N GLU A 168 -7.67 12.28 -22.43
CA GLU A 168 -8.56 12.81 -23.47
C GLU A 168 -8.49 11.96 -24.74
N THR A 169 -7.34 11.32 -24.96
CA THR A 169 -7.08 10.44 -26.11
C THR A 169 -6.76 9.01 -25.68
N GLU A 170 -6.87 8.07 -26.61
CA GLU A 170 -6.41 6.69 -26.39
C GLU A 170 -4.91 6.64 -26.09
N GLU A 171 -4.12 7.48 -26.76
CA GLU A 171 -2.67 7.61 -26.52
C GLU A 171 -2.36 8.06 -25.09
N ASP A 172 -3.14 8.99 -24.52
CA ASP A 172 -2.99 9.41 -23.12
C ASP A 172 -3.27 8.25 -22.16
N VAL A 173 -4.38 7.54 -22.38
CA VAL A 173 -4.78 6.40 -21.55
C VAL A 173 -3.72 5.30 -21.60
N ASP A 174 -3.20 4.99 -22.78
CA ASP A 174 -2.18 3.98 -22.98
C ASP A 174 -0.83 4.39 -22.39
N LEU A 175 -0.44 5.66 -22.50
CA LEU A 175 0.73 6.19 -21.80
C LEU A 175 0.58 6.06 -20.28
N GLY A 176 -0.60 6.39 -19.75
CA GLY A 176 -0.93 6.21 -18.34
C GLY A 176 -0.78 4.75 -17.91
N LYS A 177 -1.39 3.82 -18.66
CA LYS A 177 -1.37 2.38 -18.35
C LYS A 177 0.05 1.85 -18.41
N LYS A 178 0.81 2.21 -19.45
CA LYS A 178 2.21 1.81 -19.61
C LYS A 178 3.02 2.24 -18.39
N LYS A 179 2.87 3.49 -17.95
CA LYS A 179 3.63 4.06 -16.83
C LYS A 179 3.24 3.49 -15.47
N GLU A 180 1.95 3.29 -15.20
CA GLU A 180 1.51 2.70 -13.93
C GLU A 180 1.84 1.20 -13.83
N ASN A 181 2.00 0.50 -14.97
CA ASN A 181 2.42 -0.89 -15.03
C ASN A 181 3.94 -1.10 -15.13
N GLU A 182 4.75 -0.03 -15.13
CA GLU A 182 6.22 -0.15 -15.13
C GLU A 182 6.69 -0.87 -13.87
N LYS A 183 7.46 -1.94 -14.07
CA LYS A 183 8.10 -2.68 -12.99
C LYS A 183 9.36 -1.99 -12.50
N TRP A 184 9.18 -0.84 -11.87
CA TRP A 184 10.28 0.00 -11.35
C TRP A 184 11.10 -0.67 -10.23
N TRP A 185 10.64 -1.79 -9.71
CA TRP A 185 11.28 -2.54 -8.63
C TRP A 185 12.14 -3.70 -9.13
N GLU A 186 12.19 -3.96 -10.44
CA GLU A 186 13.16 -4.90 -11.02
C GLU A 186 14.57 -4.29 -10.95
#